data_AF-A0A2P5N9S6-F1
#
_entry.id   AF-A0A2P5N9S6-F1
#
_cell.length_a   1.000
_cell.length_b   1.000
_cell.length_c   1.000
_cell.angle_alpha   90.00
_cell.angle_beta   90.00
_cell.angle_gamma   90.00
#
_symmetry.space_group_name_H-M   'P 1'
#
loop_
_entity.id
_entity.type
_entity.pdbx_description
1 polymer ?
#
loop_
_entity_poly.entity_id
_entity_poly.type
_entity_poly.pdbx_seq_one_letter_code
_entity_poly.pdbx_strand_id
1 'polypeptide(L)'
;MTDHYQYYPTPAALSHKAWAMFKNTRFVRVLEPSAGGGHLLKAKPSEHGQRLPIDCIEIDIRKHSTLRDAGFNVVGMDFLQFQSGSVYSHIIMNPPFADGVHHVLKAWEILFEGEIVAILNAETLKNPFSKERQFLVSLIEQHGEVEFLSEMFTAEDAERKTPVEVALVWLQKTSTFEQDILGSILEDLRQDRLSAEDLAGDFQAPHELALPNAFIDNAVLMFNAAVEAARQAVISEARASRYRAMLGKTLGELNGGGINIGGSDDDSSSESVKRALFKRYHDLKNRAWSSILRSTQVTSRLSSAAQKRLEADFETVKSLEFTVANIYGFLQGIIDQQGDIQLAMICDVFDAITRYYSDNTVYFMGWKSNDKHRTLGMRIKTTRFILPGHRSSSYQNGLSWESQRLLADFDKVFALLDGKVEAAVGLEAVFHHHFHQLRNGERVSGSYFDVRYYPGIGTIHFFPTSKTLIDSMNRLVGRQRRWLPPADAQAGKGFWQQFEQAEKFDKAFHAEVNKQCKRDGRQYRCNPFWAIQYGGESEREQGNTLLTGAMHAVLAQHGIDPDALLDSHQTDCLPFAGNTADAKRLALTH
;
A
#
# COMPACT_ATOMS: atom_id res chain seq x y z
N MET A 1 32.45 11.74 0.49
CA MET A 1 31.00 12.03 0.57
C MET A 1 30.71 12.44 1.99
N THR A 2 30.43 13.72 2.23
CA THR A 2 29.93 14.21 3.52
C THR A 2 28.56 13.59 3.74
N ASP A 3 28.41 12.80 4.81
CA ASP A 3 27.13 12.22 5.18
C ASP A 3 26.22 13.32 5.71
N HIS A 4 25.28 13.77 4.88
CA HIS A 4 24.37 14.87 5.22
C HIS A 4 23.48 14.60 6.44
N TYR A 5 23.32 13.33 6.85
CA TYR A 5 22.45 12.92 7.95
C TYR A 5 23.21 12.50 9.21
N GLN A 6 24.54 12.58 9.22
CA GLN A 6 25.40 12.17 10.35
C GLN A 6 25.04 10.79 10.91
N TYR A 7 24.92 9.78 10.03
CA TYR A 7 24.57 8.43 10.44
C TYR A 7 25.73 7.71 11.15
N TYR A 8 25.50 7.29 12.39
CA TYR A 8 26.43 6.47 13.18
C TYR A 8 25.71 5.22 13.71
N PRO A 9 26.00 4.01 13.18
CA PRO A 9 25.41 2.79 13.72
C PRO A 9 25.83 2.61 15.19
N THR A 10 24.86 2.41 16.07
CA THR A 10 25.12 2.26 17.51
C THR A 10 25.86 0.95 17.79
N PRO A 11 27.04 0.97 18.43
CA PRO A 11 27.77 -0.23 18.82
C PRO A 11 26.94 -1.11 19.76
N ALA A 12 27.01 -2.43 19.61
CA ALA A 12 26.19 -3.38 20.37
C ALA A 12 26.30 -3.19 21.90
N ALA A 13 27.52 -2.97 22.41
CA ALA A 13 27.76 -2.70 23.83
C ALA A 13 27.03 -1.44 24.33
N LEU A 14 27.02 -0.37 23.50
CA LEU A 14 26.30 0.85 23.81
C LEU A 14 24.78 0.64 23.74
N SER A 15 24.30 -0.14 22.78
CA SER A 15 22.88 -0.52 22.68
C SER A 15 22.42 -1.27 23.94
N HIS A 16 23.20 -2.25 24.43
CA HIS A 16 22.88 -2.97 25.66
C HIS A 16 22.85 -2.05 26.89
N LYS A 17 23.81 -1.14 27.02
CA LYS A 17 23.81 -0.12 28.09
C LYS A 17 22.58 0.79 28.01
N ALA A 18 22.22 1.24 26.82
CA ALA A 18 21.06 2.10 26.63
C ALA A 18 19.74 1.41 27.02
N TRP A 19 19.56 0.14 26.67
CA TRP A 19 18.37 -0.61 27.11
C TRP A 19 18.37 -0.88 28.62
N ALA A 20 19.52 -1.11 29.23
CA ALA A 20 19.65 -1.35 30.67
C ALA A 20 19.42 -0.09 31.52
N MET A 21 19.47 1.11 30.92
CA MET A 21 19.16 2.36 31.61
C MET A 21 17.68 2.51 31.96
N PHE A 22 16.79 1.81 31.27
CA PHE A 22 15.37 1.83 31.62
C PHE A 22 15.14 1.20 32.99
N LYS A 23 14.53 1.96 33.91
CA LYS A 23 14.19 1.50 35.27
C LYS A 23 12.86 0.77 35.25
N ASN A 24 11.92 1.19 34.40
CA ASN A 24 10.69 0.48 34.12
C ASN A 24 10.89 -0.59 33.03
N THR A 25 10.74 -1.86 33.39
CA THR A 25 10.86 -2.97 32.43
C THR A 25 9.52 -3.37 31.80
N ARG A 26 8.41 -2.73 32.19
CA ARG A 26 7.09 -2.96 31.60
C ARG A 26 6.93 -2.13 30.34
N PHE A 27 7.45 -2.65 29.24
CA PHE A 27 7.33 -2.00 27.96
C PHE A 27 5.96 -2.26 27.32
N VAL A 28 5.17 -1.20 27.11
CA VAL A 28 3.89 -1.27 26.38
C VAL A 28 4.11 -1.08 24.88
N ARG A 29 4.82 -0.01 24.55
CA ARG A 29 5.21 0.37 23.19
C ARG A 29 6.43 1.29 23.27
N VAL A 30 7.40 1.05 22.41
CA VAL A 30 8.67 1.78 22.37
C VAL A 30 8.79 2.54 21.07
N LEU A 31 9.28 3.78 21.14
CA LEU A 31 9.64 4.57 19.96
C LEU A 31 11.17 4.65 19.83
N GLU A 32 11.68 4.35 18.64
CA GLU A 32 13.02 4.75 18.20
C GLU A 32 12.91 5.85 17.13
N PRO A 33 13.08 7.13 17.52
CA PRO A 33 12.74 8.25 16.66
C PRO A 33 13.83 8.60 15.62
N SER A 34 14.93 7.85 15.59
CA SER A 34 16.06 8.08 14.68
C SER A 34 16.72 6.74 14.38
N ALA A 35 15.95 5.84 13.75
CA ALA A 35 16.23 4.42 13.77
C ALA A 35 17.45 3.99 12.95
N GLY A 36 17.78 4.76 11.91
CA GLY A 36 18.83 4.39 10.98
C GLY A 36 18.62 2.98 10.43
N GLY A 37 19.63 2.12 10.56
CA GLY A 37 19.54 0.69 10.23
C GLY A 37 19.02 -0.22 11.36
N GLY A 38 18.45 0.34 12.45
CA GLY A 38 17.88 -0.41 13.57
C GLY A 38 18.92 -1.04 14.52
N HIS A 39 20.13 -0.50 14.59
CA HIS A 39 21.24 -1.08 15.37
C HIS A 39 21.01 -1.01 16.89
N LEU A 40 20.38 0.06 17.37
CA LEU A 40 20.03 0.23 18.78
C LEU A 40 18.98 -0.78 19.23
N LEU A 41 18.07 -1.18 18.32
CA LEU A 41 17.00 -2.13 18.61
C LEU A 41 17.43 -3.59 18.61
N LYS A 42 18.60 -3.92 18.07
CA LYS A 42 19.14 -5.29 18.10
C LYS A 42 19.36 -5.80 19.53
N ALA A 43 19.63 -4.88 20.47
CA ALA A 43 19.85 -5.19 21.88
C ALA A 43 18.56 -5.20 22.73
N LYS A 44 17.37 -5.13 22.10
CA LYS A 44 16.09 -5.10 22.82
C LYS A 44 15.92 -6.33 23.73
N PRO A 45 15.29 -6.20 24.91
CA PRO A 45 14.97 -7.33 25.77
C PRO A 45 14.15 -8.40 25.03
N SER A 46 14.51 -9.66 25.24
CA SER A 46 13.72 -10.81 24.80
C SER A 46 12.97 -11.39 25.99
N GLU A 47 11.71 -10.99 26.17
CA GLU A 47 10.84 -11.68 27.11
C GLU A 47 10.23 -12.93 26.47
N HIS A 48 10.00 -13.98 27.27
CA HIS A 48 9.49 -15.28 26.85
C HIS A 48 8.15 -15.16 26.09
N GLY A 49 8.21 -15.13 24.76
CA GLY A 49 7.07 -15.29 23.87
C GLY A 49 6.26 -14.03 23.51
N GLN A 50 6.55 -12.86 24.08
CA GLN A 50 5.88 -11.60 23.69
C GLN A 50 6.76 -10.73 22.80
N ARG A 51 6.23 -10.34 21.63
CA ARG A 51 6.89 -9.40 20.73
C ARG A 51 6.74 -7.99 21.28
N LEU A 52 7.84 -7.40 21.73
CA LEU A 52 7.91 -6.00 22.14
C LEU A 52 7.49 -5.09 20.96
N PRO A 53 6.39 -4.31 21.07
CA PRO A 53 5.96 -3.42 20.00
C PRO A 53 6.90 -2.22 19.91
N ILE A 54 7.65 -2.13 18.80
CA ILE A 54 8.59 -1.03 18.55
C ILE A 54 8.20 -0.32 17.25
N ASP A 55 8.04 0.98 17.34
CA ASP A 55 7.90 1.88 16.21
C ASP A 55 9.20 2.63 15.94
N CYS A 56 9.49 2.88 14.67
CA CYS A 56 10.67 3.54 14.18
C CYS A 56 10.30 4.77 13.35
N ILE A 57 11.10 5.82 13.48
CA ILE A 57 11.08 6.97 12.57
C ILE A 57 12.47 7.08 11.96
N GLU A 58 12.54 7.19 10.64
CA GLU A 58 13.80 7.34 9.92
C GLU A 58 13.63 8.28 8.73
N ILE A 59 14.47 9.31 8.69
CA ILE A 59 14.44 10.34 7.65
C ILE A 59 14.98 9.83 6.31
N ASP A 60 15.91 8.86 6.34
CA ASP A 60 16.44 8.22 5.13
C ASP A 60 15.56 7.05 4.68
N ILE A 61 14.70 7.33 3.69
CA ILE A 61 13.76 6.36 3.08
C ILE A 61 14.47 5.07 2.65
N ARG A 62 15.75 5.13 2.25
CA ARG A 62 16.51 3.97 1.77
C ARG A 62 16.69 2.88 2.84
N LYS A 63 16.56 3.23 4.12
CA LYS A 63 16.69 2.29 5.25
C LYS A 63 15.36 1.68 5.69
N HIS A 64 14.23 2.17 5.17
CA HIS A 64 12.90 1.69 5.56
C HIS A 64 12.68 0.22 5.20
N SER A 65 13.20 -0.23 4.06
CA SER A 65 13.16 -1.65 3.67
C SER A 65 13.88 -2.52 4.70
N THR A 66 15.12 -2.15 5.06
CA THR A 66 15.93 -2.87 6.06
C THR A 66 15.24 -2.93 7.43
N LEU A 67 14.63 -1.83 7.89
CA LEU A 67 13.89 -1.80 9.15
C LEU A 67 12.65 -2.72 9.12
N ARG A 68 11.90 -2.70 8.02
CA ARG A 68 10.72 -3.57 7.83
C ARG A 68 11.08 -5.04 7.73
N ASP A 69 12.17 -5.36 7.02
CA ASP A 69 12.72 -6.72 6.90
C ASP A 69 13.19 -7.25 8.26
N ALA A 70 13.72 -6.37 9.13
CA ALA A 70 14.06 -6.69 10.51
C ALA A 70 12.85 -6.82 11.45
N GLY A 71 11.63 -6.58 10.94
CA GLY A 71 10.38 -6.70 11.68
C GLY A 71 10.03 -5.47 12.54
N PHE A 72 10.59 -4.30 12.25
CA PHE A 72 10.21 -3.05 12.90
C PHE A 72 9.14 -2.30 12.10
N ASN A 73 8.29 -1.56 12.81
CA ASN A 73 7.23 -0.77 12.18
C ASN A 73 7.72 0.66 11.96
N VAL A 74 7.79 1.12 10.70
CA VAL A 74 8.20 2.50 10.39
C VAL A 74 6.97 3.40 10.32
N VAL A 75 6.83 4.34 11.27
CA VAL A 75 5.60 5.13 11.47
C VAL A 75 5.70 6.59 11.00
N GLY A 76 6.89 7.07 10.69
CA GLY A 76 7.11 8.45 10.23
C GLY A 76 8.46 8.63 9.52
N MET A 77 8.63 9.79 8.90
CA MET A 77 9.86 10.18 8.20
C MET A 77 10.69 11.19 9.02
N ASP A 78 10.07 12.28 9.47
CA ASP A 78 10.74 13.33 10.26
C ASP A 78 10.21 13.32 11.71
N PHE A 79 11.11 13.04 12.65
CA PHE A 79 10.75 13.01 14.07
C PHE A 79 10.43 14.38 14.65
N LEU A 80 11.06 15.45 14.17
CA LEU A 80 10.81 16.78 14.70
C LEU A 80 9.39 17.26 14.35
N GLN A 81 8.78 16.69 13.31
CA GLN A 81 7.38 16.93 12.92
C GLN A 81 6.38 15.95 13.56
N PHE A 82 6.86 14.89 14.23
CA PHE A 82 6.02 13.86 14.81
C PHE A 82 5.26 14.37 16.04
N GLN A 83 3.94 14.14 16.10
CA GLN A 83 3.10 14.65 17.20
C GLN A 83 2.53 13.54 18.09
N SER A 84 2.50 12.31 17.58
CA SER A 84 1.74 11.21 18.16
C SER A 84 2.49 10.46 19.30
N GLY A 85 3.06 11.19 20.26
CA GLY A 85 3.95 10.61 21.30
C GLY A 85 3.25 9.99 22.52
N SER A 86 1.98 10.30 22.75
CA SER A 86 1.26 9.93 23.99
C SER A 86 0.99 8.43 24.14
N VAL A 87 1.11 7.66 23.07
CA VAL A 87 0.91 6.20 23.04
C VAL A 87 2.14 5.41 23.49
N TYR A 88 3.30 6.06 23.61
CA TYR A 88 4.55 5.40 23.95
C TYR A 88 4.77 5.35 25.47
N SER A 89 5.31 4.22 25.92
CA SER A 89 5.77 4.04 27.29
C SER A 89 7.26 4.36 27.45
N HIS A 90 8.03 4.19 26.38
CA HIS A 90 9.48 4.37 26.38
C HIS A 90 9.91 4.96 25.04
N ILE A 91 10.92 5.82 25.07
CA ILE A 91 11.59 6.34 23.88
C ILE A 91 13.08 6.04 24.04
N ILE A 92 13.69 5.37 23.05
CA ILE A 92 15.14 5.11 23.03
C ILE A 92 15.73 5.71 21.75
N MET A 93 16.79 6.50 21.84
CA MET A 93 17.28 7.24 20.68
C MET A 93 18.80 7.41 20.63
N ASN A 94 19.33 7.36 19.41
CA ASN A 94 20.68 7.82 19.06
C ASN A 94 20.55 8.87 17.94
N PRO A 95 20.14 10.11 18.26
CA PRO A 95 19.91 11.15 17.26
C PRO A 95 21.21 11.64 16.62
N PRO A 96 21.14 12.31 15.45
CA PRO A 96 22.29 13.03 14.91
C PRO A 96 22.89 14.00 15.96
N PHE A 97 24.22 13.96 16.15
CA PHE A 97 24.84 14.74 17.23
C PHE A 97 24.61 16.24 17.14
N ALA A 98 24.48 16.79 15.93
CA ALA A 98 24.17 18.21 15.74
C ALA A 98 22.79 18.61 16.31
N ASP A 99 21.80 17.72 16.22
CA ASP A 99 20.40 17.99 16.57
C ASP A 99 19.90 17.22 17.79
N GLY A 100 20.81 16.56 18.52
CA GLY A 100 20.45 15.70 19.64
C GLY A 100 19.63 16.40 20.74
N VAL A 101 19.90 17.69 21.00
CA VAL A 101 19.11 18.48 21.95
C VAL A 101 17.66 18.60 21.50
N HIS A 102 17.43 18.97 20.23
CA HIS A 102 16.10 19.15 19.68
C HIS A 102 15.30 17.84 19.72
N HIS A 103 15.95 16.70 19.43
CA HIS A 103 15.32 15.39 19.53
C HIS A 103 14.91 15.04 20.97
N VAL A 104 15.78 15.27 21.96
CA VAL A 104 15.43 14.96 23.36
C VAL A 104 14.32 15.86 23.88
N LEU A 105 14.37 17.16 23.57
CA LEU A 105 13.30 18.09 23.94
C LEU A 105 11.98 17.74 23.25
N LYS A 106 12.03 17.33 21.97
CA LYS A 106 10.85 16.86 21.24
C LYS A 106 10.27 15.59 21.87
N ALA A 107 11.12 14.63 22.21
CA ALA A 107 10.70 13.41 22.90
C ALA A 107 10.05 13.72 24.25
N TRP A 108 10.62 14.65 25.00
CA TRP A 108 10.04 15.12 26.26
C TRP A 108 8.69 15.80 26.05
N GLU A 109 8.55 16.64 25.03
CA GLU A 109 7.29 17.32 24.69
C GLU A 109 6.15 16.32 24.41
N ILE A 110 6.40 15.37 23.50
CA ILE A 110 5.35 14.47 22.98
C ILE A 110 5.02 13.30 23.90
N LEU A 111 5.96 12.89 24.76
CA LEU A 111 5.75 11.77 25.68
C LEU A 111 4.73 12.17 26.75
N PHE A 112 3.71 11.34 26.98
CA PHE A 112 2.72 11.61 28.01
C PHE A 112 3.22 11.21 29.40
N GLU A 113 3.65 9.94 29.53
CA GLU A 113 4.22 9.38 30.75
C GLU A 113 5.12 8.21 30.37
N GLY A 114 6.36 8.19 30.85
CA GLY A 114 7.29 7.13 30.50
C GLY A 114 8.75 7.50 30.72
N GLU A 115 9.63 6.72 30.12
CA GLU A 115 11.07 6.93 30.19
C GLU A 115 11.69 7.24 28.82
N ILE A 116 12.69 8.11 28.81
CA ILE A 116 13.46 8.47 27.62
C ILE A 116 14.92 8.10 27.89
N VAL A 117 15.53 7.35 26.98
CA VAL A 117 16.97 7.12 26.96
C VAL A 117 17.55 7.72 25.67
N ALA A 118 18.51 8.63 25.80
CA ALA A 118 19.12 9.32 24.67
C ALA A 118 20.65 9.23 24.72
N ILE A 119 21.25 8.93 23.57
CA ILE A 119 22.68 8.92 23.35
C ILE A 119 23.07 10.26 22.71
N LEU A 120 23.77 11.12 23.45
CA LEU A 120 24.17 12.45 23.00
C LEU A 120 25.69 12.61 22.96
N ASN A 121 26.19 13.61 22.23
CA ASN A 121 27.57 14.06 22.39
C ASN A 121 27.72 14.69 23.80
N ALA A 122 28.74 14.29 24.57
CA ALA A 122 28.99 14.81 25.91
C ALA A 122 29.18 16.34 25.95
N GLU A 123 29.73 16.94 24.88
CA GLU A 123 29.89 18.39 24.75
C GLU A 123 28.55 19.14 24.82
N THR A 124 27.45 18.49 24.41
CA THR A 124 26.10 19.05 24.51
C THR A 124 25.73 19.43 25.94
N LEU A 125 26.18 18.66 26.92
CA LEU A 125 25.89 18.88 28.34
C LEU A 125 27.03 19.61 29.07
N LYS A 126 28.29 19.36 28.68
CA LYS A 126 29.46 20.02 29.28
C LYS A 126 29.58 21.50 28.89
N ASN A 127 29.00 21.90 27.76
CA ASN A 127 28.99 23.27 27.28
C ASN A 127 27.56 23.73 26.91
N PRO A 128 26.72 24.08 27.91
CA PRO A 128 25.34 24.53 27.69
C PRO A 128 25.28 26.03 27.34
N PHE A 129 25.81 26.38 26.17
CA PHE A 129 25.85 27.78 25.71
C PHE A 129 24.51 28.31 25.18
N SER A 130 23.59 27.42 24.75
CA SER A 130 22.28 27.77 24.19
C SER A 130 21.17 27.58 25.21
N LYS A 131 20.02 28.26 25.02
CA LYS A 131 18.84 28.13 25.89
C LYS A 131 18.33 26.68 25.93
N GLU A 132 18.36 26.00 24.80
CA GLU A 132 17.90 24.63 24.64
C GLU A 132 18.80 23.65 25.40
N ARG A 133 20.13 23.85 25.35
CA ARG A 133 21.09 23.05 26.12
C ARG A 133 20.96 23.30 27.62
N GLN A 134 20.80 24.56 28.03
CA GLN A 134 20.56 24.93 29.44
C GLN A 134 19.27 24.29 29.93
N PHE A 135 18.21 24.32 29.12
CA PHE A 135 16.95 23.67 29.44
C PHE A 135 17.10 22.16 29.57
N LEU A 136 17.81 21.51 28.64
CA LEU A 136 18.10 20.07 28.73
C LEU A 136 18.88 19.71 30.00
N VAL A 137 19.88 20.50 30.39
CA VAL A 137 20.62 20.28 31.66
C VAL A 137 19.66 20.37 32.85
N SER A 138 18.83 21.42 32.90
CA SER A 138 17.84 21.58 33.98
C SER A 138 16.82 20.44 34.01
N LEU A 139 16.47 19.91 32.84
CA LEU A 139 15.54 18.79 32.70
C LEU A 139 16.14 17.50 33.25
N ILE A 140 17.42 17.23 32.96
CA ILE A 140 18.15 16.08 33.48
C ILE A 140 18.26 16.19 35.00
N GLU A 141 18.63 17.36 35.54
CA GLU A 141 18.73 17.57 37.00
C GLU A 141 17.41 17.31 37.74
N GLN A 142 16.27 17.66 37.12
CA GLN A 142 14.95 17.54 37.74
C GLN A 142 14.31 16.16 37.58
N HIS A 143 14.56 15.50 36.44
CA HIS A 143 13.78 14.34 36.01
C HIS A 143 14.62 13.13 35.61
N GLY A 144 15.94 13.17 35.77
CA GLY A 144 16.78 12.14 35.20
C GLY A 144 18.20 12.06 35.74
N GLU A 145 19.02 11.32 35.01
CA GLU A 145 20.42 11.04 35.32
C GLU A 145 21.23 10.95 34.01
N VAL A 146 22.54 11.15 34.11
CA VAL A 146 23.46 11.06 32.96
C VAL A 146 24.71 10.27 33.31
N GLU A 147 25.10 9.34 32.43
CA GLU A 147 26.37 8.61 32.47
C GLU A 147 27.26 9.09 31.31
N PHE A 148 28.47 9.56 31.61
CA PHE A 148 29.46 9.93 30.59
C PHE A 148 30.33 8.72 30.24
N LEU A 149 30.37 8.37 28.96
CA LEU A 149 31.09 7.22 28.44
C LEU A 149 32.20 7.67 27.48
N SER A 150 33.44 7.35 27.83
CA SER A 150 34.62 7.51 26.97
C SER A 150 34.81 6.26 26.10
N GLU A 151 35.31 6.44 24.88
CA GLU A 151 35.82 5.34 24.02
C GLU A 151 34.80 4.27 23.54
N MET A 152 33.51 4.62 23.40
CA MET A 152 32.49 3.63 22.96
C MET A 152 32.39 3.47 21.44
N PHE A 153 32.85 4.44 20.64
CA PHE A 153 32.90 4.38 19.17
C PHE A 153 34.30 4.03 18.62
N THR A 154 35.22 3.60 19.48
CA THR A 154 36.62 3.27 19.15
C THR A 154 36.91 1.77 19.09
N ALA A 155 35.93 0.90 19.43
CA ALA A 155 36.05 -0.55 19.32
C ALA A 155 36.32 -1.01 17.87
N GLU A 156 36.99 -2.16 17.70
CA GLU A 156 37.36 -2.72 16.38
C GLU A 156 36.13 -2.95 15.46
N ASP A 157 34.93 -3.12 16.04
CA ASP A 157 33.67 -3.41 15.35
C ASP A 157 32.83 -2.17 14.94
N ALA A 158 33.31 -0.95 15.18
CA ALA A 158 32.58 0.27 14.80
C ALA A 158 32.82 0.63 13.31
N GLU A 159 31.76 0.64 12.49
CA GLU A 159 31.84 0.98 11.05
C GLU A 159 32.44 2.38 10.75
N ARG A 160 32.37 3.31 11.72
CA ARG A 160 33.04 4.62 11.66
C ARG A 160 33.62 4.97 13.03
N LYS A 161 34.95 5.15 13.10
CA LYS A 161 35.67 5.53 14.34
C LYS A 161 35.65 7.05 14.49
N THR A 162 34.98 7.54 15.53
CA THR A 162 35.06 8.95 15.95
C THR A 162 35.41 8.99 17.44
N PRO A 163 36.45 9.75 17.85
CA PRO A 163 36.82 9.89 19.26
C PRO A 163 35.87 10.89 19.93
N VAL A 164 34.60 10.51 20.06
CA VAL A 164 33.56 11.35 20.66
C VAL A 164 33.17 10.73 21.99
N GLU A 165 33.30 11.52 23.05
CA GLU A 165 32.76 11.19 24.36
C GLU A 165 31.23 11.32 24.32
N VAL A 166 30.54 10.33 24.87
CA VAL A 166 29.08 10.21 24.79
C VAL A 166 28.46 10.47 26.16
N ALA A 167 27.34 11.18 26.18
CA ALA A 167 26.46 11.25 27.33
C ALA A 167 25.26 10.33 27.11
N LEU A 168 25.13 9.30 27.94
CA LEU A 168 23.95 8.45 27.99
C LEU A 168 22.99 9.05 29.01
N VAL A 169 21.90 9.63 28.54
CA VAL A 169 20.92 10.36 29.35
C VAL A 169 19.70 9.47 29.56
N TRP A 170 19.24 9.37 30.80
CA TRP A 170 17.95 8.78 31.17
C TRP A 170 17.06 9.87 31.77
N LEU A 171 15.82 9.96 31.32
CA LEU A 171 14.80 10.89 31.84
C LEU A 171 13.53 10.10 32.15
N GLN A 172 12.92 10.38 33.30
CA GLN A 172 11.61 9.89 33.66
C GLN A 172 10.59 11.03 33.60
N LYS A 173 9.66 10.94 32.66
CA LYS A 173 8.50 11.82 32.63
C LYS A 173 7.39 11.18 33.44
N THR A 174 7.31 11.53 34.71
CA THR A 174 6.14 11.25 35.53
C THR A 174 5.04 12.20 35.11
N SER A 175 3.91 11.65 34.69
CA SER A 175 2.73 12.48 34.48
C SER A 175 2.32 13.08 35.81
N THR A 176 2.03 14.37 35.82
CA THR A 176 1.30 15.02 36.90
C THR A 176 -0.13 14.48 36.99
N PHE A 177 -0.56 13.47 36.23
CA PHE A 177 -1.89 12.86 36.25
C PHE A 177 -2.54 12.81 37.64
N GLU A 178 -1.85 12.37 38.69
CA GLU A 178 -2.44 12.41 40.04
C GLU A 178 -2.64 13.86 40.58
N GLN A 179 -1.69 14.75 40.36
CA GLN A 179 -1.72 16.17 40.72
C GLN A 179 -2.56 17.06 39.77
N ASP A 180 -2.75 16.72 38.51
CA ASP A 180 -3.59 17.42 37.53
C ASP A 180 -5.06 16.98 37.66
N ILE A 181 -5.29 15.75 38.11
CA ILE A 181 -6.62 15.28 38.52
C ILE A 181 -6.99 15.93 39.86
N LEU A 182 -6.08 15.94 40.84
CA LEU A 182 -6.38 16.49 42.19
C LEU A 182 -6.23 18.01 42.30
N GLY A 183 -5.35 18.64 41.51
CA GLY A 183 -4.98 20.04 41.61
C GLY A 183 -5.96 21.00 40.95
N SER A 184 -6.60 20.62 39.84
CA SER A 184 -7.61 21.47 39.19
C SER A 184 -8.85 21.67 40.06
N ILE A 185 -9.13 20.76 41.00
CA ILE A 185 -10.26 20.89 41.94
C ILE A 185 -10.05 22.04 42.93
N LEU A 186 -8.82 22.31 43.38
CA LEU A 186 -8.55 23.33 44.40
C LEU A 186 -8.40 24.74 43.82
N GLU A 187 -7.98 24.84 42.55
CA GLU A 187 -7.91 26.10 41.81
C GLU A 187 -9.32 26.55 41.35
N ASP A 188 -10.16 25.63 40.85
CA ASP A 188 -11.52 25.94 40.39
C ASP A 188 -12.52 26.16 41.55
N LEU A 189 -12.24 25.64 42.75
CA LEU A 189 -13.09 25.89 43.94
C LEU A 189 -12.82 27.22 44.65
N ARG A 190 -11.90 28.07 44.16
CA ARG A 190 -11.62 29.38 44.77
C ARG A 190 -12.16 30.59 44.02
N GLN A 191 -12.87 30.41 42.90
CA GLN A 191 -13.59 31.50 42.23
C GLN A 191 -14.94 31.07 41.63
N ASP A 192 -15.79 30.41 42.40
CA ASP A 192 -17.22 30.29 42.05
C ASP A 192 -17.99 31.54 42.50
N ARG A 193 -17.91 32.59 41.69
CA ARG A 193 -18.91 33.65 41.62
C ARG A 193 -18.98 34.24 40.21
N LEU A 194 -19.38 33.43 39.23
CA LEU A 194 -19.93 33.95 37.99
C LEU A 194 -21.19 33.16 37.62
N SER A 195 -22.25 33.92 37.37
CA SER A 195 -23.62 33.50 37.10
C SER A 195 -23.75 32.74 35.78
N ALA A 196 -24.83 31.96 35.67
CA ALA A 196 -25.22 31.12 34.54
C ALA A 196 -25.47 31.87 33.19
N GLU A 197 -24.98 33.09 33.04
CA GLU A 197 -25.03 33.89 31.82
C GLU A 197 -23.67 33.99 31.09
N ASP A 198 -22.57 33.51 31.68
CA ASP A 198 -21.24 33.45 31.01
C ASP A 198 -20.94 32.11 30.30
N LEU A 199 -21.90 31.16 30.32
CA LEU A 199 -21.82 29.88 29.58
C LEU A 199 -22.25 29.99 28.10
N ALA A 200 -22.44 31.20 27.60
CA ALA A 200 -22.68 31.52 26.20
C ALA A 200 -21.52 32.38 25.65
N GLY A 201 -20.34 31.78 25.55
CA GLY A 201 -19.18 32.36 24.88
C GLY A 201 -18.79 31.55 23.65
N ASP A 202 -19.36 31.92 22.50
CA ASP A 202 -18.93 31.63 21.12
C ASP A 202 -18.18 30.31 20.85
N PHE A 203 -18.92 29.20 20.81
CA PHE A 203 -18.52 28.06 19.96
C PHE A 203 -18.79 28.45 18.50
N GLN A 204 -17.86 29.19 17.88
CA GLN A 204 -17.91 29.37 16.43
C GLN A 204 -17.51 28.07 15.75
N ALA A 205 -18.48 27.44 15.09
CA ALA A 205 -18.20 26.44 14.07
C ALA A 205 -17.21 27.03 13.05
N PRO A 206 -16.05 26.39 12.78
CA PRO A 206 -15.15 26.87 11.75
C PRO A 206 -15.90 26.92 10.43
N HIS A 207 -15.98 28.12 9.87
CA HIS A 207 -16.60 28.40 8.59
C HIS A 207 -15.98 27.56 7.46
N GLU A 208 -16.82 27.18 6.52
CA GLU A 208 -16.53 26.36 5.35
C GLU A 208 -15.64 27.04 4.28
N LEU A 209 -15.18 26.17 3.36
CA LEU A 209 -14.81 26.38 1.94
C LEU A 209 -13.34 26.63 1.58
N ALA A 210 -12.69 25.57 1.05
CA ALA A 210 -12.24 25.46 -0.35
C ALA A 210 -11.45 24.15 -0.54
N LEU A 211 -11.63 23.44 -1.67
CA LEU A 211 -10.61 22.49 -2.19
C LEU A 211 -10.15 23.06 -3.53
N PRO A 212 -8.87 22.96 -3.96
CA PRO A 212 -7.82 21.97 -3.63
C PRO A 212 -6.55 22.61 -2.98
N ASN A 213 -5.61 21.80 -2.48
CA ASN A 213 -4.62 22.08 -1.40
C ASN A 213 -5.26 22.13 -0.01
N ALA A 214 -6.25 22.99 0.17
CA ALA A 214 -6.95 23.10 1.45
C ALA A 214 -7.71 21.82 1.87
N PHE A 215 -7.96 20.84 0.98
CA PHE A 215 -8.59 19.57 1.40
C PHE A 215 -7.70 18.75 2.32
N ILE A 216 -6.45 18.56 1.91
CA ILE A 216 -5.49 17.72 2.66
C ILE A 216 -5.12 18.45 3.94
N ASP A 217 -4.89 19.75 3.86
CA ASP A 217 -4.60 20.59 5.03
C ASP A 217 -5.78 20.59 6.01
N ASN A 218 -7.03 20.75 5.53
CA ASN A 218 -8.23 20.67 6.36
C ASN A 218 -8.43 19.25 6.92
N ALA A 219 -8.16 18.21 6.15
CA ALA A 219 -8.28 16.83 6.62
C ALA A 219 -7.29 16.55 7.76
N VAL A 220 -6.05 17.03 7.64
CA VAL A 220 -5.02 16.93 8.68
C VAL A 220 -5.39 17.79 9.89
N LEU A 221 -5.88 19.02 9.68
CA LEU A 221 -6.38 19.90 10.74
C LEU A 221 -7.50 19.23 11.54
N MET A 222 -8.52 18.71 10.84
CA MET A 222 -9.66 18.02 11.45
C MET A 222 -9.23 16.74 12.17
N PHE A 223 -8.28 15.99 11.61
CA PHE A 223 -7.70 14.83 12.27
C PHE A 223 -7.00 15.22 13.58
N ASN A 224 -6.14 16.24 13.55
CA ASN A 224 -5.42 16.71 14.74
C ASN A 224 -6.39 17.22 15.82
N ALA A 225 -7.41 18.00 15.43
CA ALA A 225 -8.45 18.46 16.33
C ALA A 225 -9.24 17.29 16.95
N ALA A 226 -9.57 16.27 16.16
CA ALA A 226 -10.24 15.07 16.64
C ALA A 226 -9.37 14.24 17.59
N VAL A 227 -8.05 14.14 17.33
CA VAL A 227 -7.08 13.48 18.21
C VAL A 227 -6.98 14.22 19.54
N GLU A 228 -6.92 15.55 19.53
CA GLU A 228 -6.86 16.35 20.74
C GLU A 228 -8.16 16.24 21.56
N ALA A 229 -9.32 16.34 20.90
CA ALA A 229 -10.61 16.13 21.56
C ALA A 229 -10.75 14.71 22.13
N ALA A 230 -10.27 13.69 21.42
CA ALA A 230 -10.26 12.32 21.92
C ALA A 230 -9.33 12.17 23.13
N ARG A 231 -8.17 12.85 23.14
CA ARG A 231 -7.25 12.87 24.28
C ARG A 231 -7.92 13.47 25.51
N GLN A 232 -8.55 14.64 25.36
CA GLN A 232 -9.29 15.31 26.42
C GLN A 232 -10.43 14.44 26.95
N ALA A 233 -11.18 13.78 26.05
CA ALA A 233 -12.25 12.88 26.43
C ALA A 233 -11.75 11.69 27.26
N VAL A 234 -10.68 11.01 26.83
CA VAL A 234 -10.11 9.87 27.58
C VAL A 234 -9.61 10.30 28.96
N ILE A 235 -8.94 11.46 29.06
CA ILE A 235 -8.48 11.99 30.35
C ILE A 235 -9.68 12.31 31.25
N SER A 236 -10.76 12.87 30.69
CA SER A 236 -11.98 13.22 31.42
C SER A 236 -12.74 11.98 31.89
N GLU A 237 -12.80 10.94 31.06
CA GLU A 237 -13.35 9.62 31.42
C GLU A 237 -12.54 8.98 32.55
N ALA A 238 -11.21 9.01 32.47
CA ALA A 238 -10.34 8.46 33.51
C ALA A 238 -10.48 9.21 34.84
N ARG A 239 -10.61 10.54 34.80
CA ARG A 239 -10.94 11.39 35.96
C ARG A 239 -12.25 10.98 36.60
N ALA A 240 -13.31 10.90 35.80
CA ALA A 240 -14.64 10.50 36.26
C ALA A 240 -14.61 9.10 36.88
N SER A 241 -13.93 8.14 36.25
CA SER A 241 -13.75 6.79 36.77
C SER A 241 -13.03 6.76 38.11
N ARG A 242 -11.99 7.58 38.29
CA ARG A 242 -11.27 7.72 39.57
C ARG A 242 -12.16 8.31 40.67
N TYR A 243 -12.92 9.36 40.39
CA TYR A 243 -13.88 9.92 41.36
C TYR A 243 -14.99 8.93 41.69
N ARG A 244 -15.50 8.20 40.70
CA ARG A 244 -16.49 7.13 40.92
C ARG A 244 -15.96 6.08 41.88
N ALA A 245 -14.71 5.65 41.70
CA ALA A 245 -14.06 4.70 42.60
C ALA A 245 -13.90 5.26 44.03
N MET A 246 -13.52 6.54 44.17
CA MET A 246 -13.42 7.21 45.48
C MET A 246 -14.76 7.36 46.20
N LEU A 247 -15.85 7.58 45.46
CA LEU A 247 -17.21 7.69 46.01
C LEU A 247 -17.77 6.34 46.49
N GLY A 248 -17.12 5.23 46.13
CA GLY A 248 -17.50 3.88 46.54
C GLY A 248 -18.63 3.27 45.72
N LYS A 249 -19.08 2.09 46.15
CA LYS A 249 -20.13 1.32 45.47
C LYS A 249 -21.53 1.78 45.89
N THR A 250 -22.47 1.70 44.96
CA THR A 250 -23.88 1.97 45.25
C THR A 250 -24.51 0.86 46.12
N LEU A 251 -25.61 1.18 46.81
CA LEU A 251 -26.35 0.22 47.63
C LEU A 251 -26.85 -1.01 46.83
N GLY A 252 -27.12 -0.83 45.53
CA GLY A 252 -27.51 -1.90 44.61
C GLY A 252 -26.36 -2.83 44.22
N GLU A 253 -25.15 -2.30 44.09
CA GLU A 253 -23.92 -3.07 43.82
C GLU A 253 -23.45 -3.85 45.05
N LEU A 254 -23.68 -3.32 46.26
CA LEU A 254 -23.36 -4.00 47.52
C LEU A 254 -24.31 -5.17 47.83
N ASN A 255 -25.55 -5.13 47.36
CA ASN A 255 -26.57 -6.16 47.59
C ASN A 255 -26.66 -7.22 46.46
N GLY A 256 -25.68 -7.28 45.56
CA GLY A 256 -25.57 -8.32 44.53
C GLY A 256 -26.61 -8.24 43.39
N GLY A 257 -27.39 -7.15 43.32
CA GLY A 257 -28.44 -6.95 42.30
C GLY A 257 -28.08 -5.95 41.20
N GLY A 258 -26.89 -5.35 41.24
CA GLY A 258 -26.43 -4.40 40.23
C GLY A 258 -26.12 -5.09 38.89
N ILE A 259 -26.60 -4.50 37.80
CA ILE A 259 -26.01 -4.73 36.47
C ILE A 259 -24.52 -4.49 36.63
N ASN A 260 -23.68 -5.48 36.29
CA ASN A 260 -22.24 -5.28 36.15
C ASN A 260 -22.01 -4.24 35.04
N ILE A 261 -22.09 -2.95 35.38
CA ILE A 261 -21.57 -1.86 34.56
C ILE A 261 -20.07 -2.04 34.66
N GLY A 262 -19.51 -2.77 33.69
CA GLY A 262 -18.17 -3.34 33.69
C GLY A 262 -17.02 -2.34 33.64
N GLY A 263 -16.98 -1.37 34.54
CA GLY A 263 -15.78 -0.63 34.88
C GLY A 263 -15.06 -1.38 35.98
N SER A 264 -14.07 -2.21 35.61
CA SER A 264 -13.09 -2.72 36.57
C SER A 264 -12.39 -1.55 37.26
N ASP A 265 -11.99 -1.73 38.52
CA ASP A 265 -11.21 -0.73 39.30
C ASP A 265 -9.90 -0.26 38.61
N ASP A 266 -9.52 -0.89 37.50
CA ASP A 266 -8.33 -0.61 36.67
C ASP A 266 -8.54 0.43 35.54
N ASP A 267 -9.78 0.92 35.31
CA ASP A 267 -10.06 1.83 34.17
C ASP A 267 -9.49 3.25 34.31
N SER A 268 -8.93 3.58 35.47
CA SER A 268 -8.24 4.85 35.73
C SER A 268 -6.72 4.73 35.76
N SER A 269 -6.16 3.53 35.55
CA SER A 269 -4.72 3.33 35.52
C SER A 269 -4.09 3.96 34.27
N SER A 270 -2.84 4.41 34.39
CA SER A 270 -2.06 4.96 33.26
C SER A 270 -2.05 4.02 32.05
N GLU A 271 -2.05 2.71 32.30
CA GLU A 271 -2.07 1.67 31.27
C GLU A 271 -3.42 1.57 30.53
N SER A 272 -4.54 1.67 31.25
CA SER A 272 -5.88 1.71 30.63
C SER A 272 -6.04 2.97 29.77
N VAL A 273 -5.59 4.13 30.29
CA VAL A 273 -5.58 5.41 29.58
C VAL A 273 -4.77 5.32 28.29
N LYS A 274 -3.53 4.81 28.33
CA LYS A 274 -2.67 4.61 27.15
C LYS A 274 -3.32 3.70 26.12
N ARG A 275 -3.95 2.59 26.54
CA ARG A 275 -4.66 1.67 25.66
C ARG A 275 -5.87 2.33 25.00
N ALA A 276 -6.64 3.12 25.75
CA ALA A 276 -7.79 3.87 25.24
C ALA A 276 -7.36 4.92 24.21
N LEU A 277 -6.31 5.71 24.51
CA LEU A 277 -5.72 6.68 23.58
C LEU A 277 -5.27 6.00 22.28
N PHE A 278 -4.53 4.90 22.37
CA PHE A 278 -4.08 4.14 21.21
C PHE A 278 -5.25 3.67 20.34
N LYS A 279 -6.30 3.10 20.96
CA LYS A 279 -7.49 2.62 20.24
C LYS A 279 -8.22 3.76 19.53
N ARG A 280 -8.44 4.89 20.21
CA ARG A 280 -9.11 6.08 19.64
C ARG A 280 -8.30 6.67 18.49
N TYR A 281 -6.98 6.84 18.69
CA TYR A 281 -6.08 7.33 17.65
C TYR A 281 -6.08 6.45 16.41
N HIS A 282 -6.00 5.13 16.57
CA HIS A 282 -5.97 4.21 15.44
C HIS A 282 -7.29 4.20 14.64
N ASP A 283 -8.44 4.28 15.31
CA ASP A 283 -9.74 4.43 14.65
C ASP A 283 -9.83 5.75 13.86
N LEU A 284 -9.44 6.88 14.46
CA LEU A 284 -9.41 8.18 13.80
C LEU A 284 -8.48 8.16 12.57
N LYS A 285 -7.29 7.57 12.72
CA LYS A 285 -6.30 7.45 11.64
C LYS A 285 -6.84 6.62 10.48
N ASN A 286 -7.48 5.49 10.77
CA ASN A 286 -8.11 4.63 9.75
C ASN A 286 -9.21 5.36 8.99
N ARG A 287 -10.05 6.14 9.69
CA ARG A 287 -11.10 6.96 9.07
C ARG A 287 -10.51 8.06 8.18
N ALA A 288 -9.48 8.75 8.67
CA ALA A 288 -8.82 9.84 7.97
C ALA A 288 -8.18 9.37 6.66
N TRP A 289 -7.36 8.32 6.72
CA TRP A 289 -6.76 7.68 5.53
C TRP A 289 -7.83 7.19 4.55
N SER A 290 -8.86 6.48 5.03
CA SER A 290 -9.94 6.01 4.15
C SER A 290 -10.71 7.15 3.49
N SER A 291 -10.80 8.32 4.13
CA SER A 291 -11.41 9.52 3.57
C SER A 291 -10.58 10.08 2.41
N ILE A 292 -9.25 10.18 2.57
CA ILE A 292 -8.32 10.58 1.50
C ILE A 292 -8.47 9.65 0.30
N LEU A 293 -8.44 8.34 0.51
CA LEU A 293 -8.53 7.39 -0.61
C LEU A 293 -9.84 7.55 -1.40
N ARG A 294 -10.98 7.74 -0.70
CA ARG A 294 -12.28 7.97 -1.37
C ARG A 294 -12.34 9.31 -2.12
N SER A 295 -11.76 10.38 -1.58
CA SER A 295 -11.85 11.70 -2.20
C SER A 295 -11.05 11.81 -3.50
N THR A 296 -10.00 11.01 -3.65
CA THR A 296 -9.16 11.01 -4.86
C THR A 296 -9.85 10.46 -6.11
N GLN A 297 -11.00 9.79 -5.96
CA GLN A 297 -11.71 9.08 -7.03
C GLN A 297 -10.82 8.08 -7.82
N VAL A 298 -9.66 7.70 -7.29
CA VAL A 298 -8.76 6.75 -7.96
C VAL A 298 -9.45 5.40 -8.04
N THR A 299 -10.06 4.95 -6.95
CA THR A 299 -10.68 3.62 -6.84
C THR A 299 -11.80 3.40 -7.84
N SER A 300 -12.62 4.42 -8.17
CA SER A 300 -13.73 4.27 -9.11
C SER A 300 -13.26 3.95 -10.54
N ARG A 301 -12.06 4.41 -10.91
CA ARG A 301 -11.44 4.19 -12.23
C ARG A 301 -10.73 2.83 -12.35
N LEU A 302 -10.51 2.14 -11.25
CA LEU A 302 -9.80 0.86 -11.22
C LEU A 302 -10.74 -0.33 -11.44
N SER A 303 -10.22 -1.40 -12.06
CA SER A 303 -10.90 -2.70 -12.08
C SER A 303 -11.02 -3.27 -10.67
N SER A 304 -11.92 -4.21 -10.47
CA SER A 304 -12.15 -4.87 -9.20
C SER A 304 -10.90 -5.58 -8.65
N ALA A 305 -10.06 -6.12 -9.53
CA ALA A 305 -8.79 -6.72 -9.15
C ALA A 305 -7.74 -5.65 -8.77
N ALA A 306 -7.65 -4.56 -9.53
CA ALA A 306 -6.75 -3.45 -9.23
C ALA A 306 -7.14 -2.71 -7.93
N GLN A 307 -8.43 -2.51 -7.66
CA GLN A 307 -8.94 -1.99 -6.40
C GLN A 307 -8.45 -2.83 -5.21
N LYS A 308 -8.59 -4.16 -5.28
CA LYS A 308 -8.12 -5.06 -4.21
C LYS A 308 -6.62 -5.00 -3.97
N ARG A 309 -5.81 -4.87 -5.04
CA ARG A 309 -4.35 -4.69 -4.90
C ARG A 309 -4.03 -3.37 -4.22
N LEU A 310 -4.63 -2.27 -4.68
CA LEU A 310 -4.45 -0.96 -4.07
C LEU A 310 -4.87 -0.95 -2.60
N GLU A 311 -6.00 -1.58 -2.26
CA GLU A 311 -6.45 -1.72 -0.87
C GLU A 311 -5.47 -2.53 0.00
N ALA A 312 -4.88 -3.59 -0.55
CA ALA A 312 -3.85 -4.37 0.15
C ALA A 312 -2.57 -3.55 0.38
N ASP A 313 -2.11 -2.82 -0.63
CA ASP A 313 -0.96 -1.93 -0.52
C ASP A 313 -1.24 -0.77 0.45
N PHE A 314 -2.49 -0.31 0.50
CA PHE A 314 -2.95 0.76 1.37
C PHE A 314 -2.88 0.40 2.87
N GLU A 315 -3.00 -0.87 3.25
CA GLU A 315 -2.77 -1.28 4.64
C GLU A 315 -1.36 -0.92 5.13
N THR A 316 -0.38 -0.98 4.23
CA THR A 316 0.98 -0.54 4.52
C THR A 316 1.05 0.98 4.71
N VAL A 317 0.28 1.75 3.94
CA VAL A 317 0.22 3.21 4.02
C VAL A 317 -0.45 3.68 5.31
N LYS A 318 -1.49 2.98 5.79
CA LYS A 318 -2.16 3.29 7.07
C LYS A 318 -1.22 3.22 8.27
N SER A 319 -0.08 2.53 8.17
CA SER A 319 0.94 2.53 9.23
C SER A 319 1.59 3.91 9.42
N LEU A 320 1.69 4.72 8.36
CA LEU A 320 2.27 6.05 8.38
C LEU A 320 1.42 7.02 9.23
N GLU A 321 2.07 8.04 9.78
CA GLU A 321 1.39 9.18 10.41
C GLU A 321 0.54 9.93 9.38
N PHE A 322 -0.64 10.39 9.81
CA PHE A 322 -1.55 11.13 8.96
C PHE A 322 -1.11 12.60 8.84
N THR A 323 -0.12 12.85 7.99
CA THR A 323 0.46 14.18 7.74
C THR A 323 0.31 14.59 6.28
N VAL A 324 0.38 15.89 6.02
CA VAL A 324 0.30 16.46 4.66
C VAL A 324 1.36 15.84 3.75
N ALA A 325 2.61 15.74 4.22
CA ALA A 325 3.72 15.16 3.46
C ALA A 325 3.50 13.68 3.09
N ASN A 326 3.05 12.86 4.05
CA ASN A 326 2.79 11.44 3.80
C ASN A 326 1.62 11.23 2.84
N ILE A 327 0.58 12.08 2.93
CA ILE A 327 -0.56 12.03 2.01
C ILE A 327 -0.09 12.36 0.59
N TYR A 328 0.66 13.45 0.39
CA TYR A 328 1.20 13.78 -0.94
C TYR A 328 2.14 12.71 -1.48
N GLY A 329 3.02 12.14 -0.64
CA GLY A 329 3.89 11.03 -1.03
C GLY A 329 3.10 9.80 -1.50
N PHE A 330 2.02 9.46 -0.80
CA PHE A 330 1.11 8.39 -1.21
C PHE A 330 0.41 8.69 -2.55
N LEU A 331 -0.14 9.89 -2.72
CA LEU A 331 -0.81 10.27 -3.96
C LEU A 331 0.13 10.30 -5.16
N GLN A 332 1.36 10.79 -4.97
CA GLN A 332 2.40 10.74 -5.99
C GLN A 332 2.75 9.30 -6.36
N GLY A 333 2.87 8.42 -5.36
CA GLY A 333 3.11 6.99 -5.59
C GLY A 333 2.03 6.32 -6.46
N ILE A 334 0.75 6.68 -6.27
CA ILE A 334 -0.34 6.19 -7.14
C ILE A 334 -0.16 6.68 -8.58
N ILE A 335 0.17 7.96 -8.77
CA ILE A 335 0.37 8.56 -10.10
C ILE A 335 1.55 7.90 -10.81
N ASP A 336 2.66 7.70 -10.10
CA ASP A 336 3.87 7.08 -10.64
C ASP A 336 3.60 5.61 -11.06
N GLN A 337 2.76 4.89 -10.32
CA GLN A 337 2.36 3.51 -10.62
C GLN A 337 1.19 3.39 -11.60
N GLN A 338 0.61 4.50 -12.06
CA GLN A 338 -0.62 4.47 -12.86
C GLN A 338 -0.48 3.62 -14.13
N GLY A 339 0.65 3.70 -14.82
CA GLY A 339 0.91 2.92 -16.04
C GLY A 339 0.92 1.41 -15.78
N ASP A 340 1.55 0.99 -14.69
CA ASP A 340 1.63 -0.43 -14.30
C ASP A 340 0.26 -0.96 -13.87
N ILE A 341 -0.51 -0.16 -13.12
CA ILE A 341 -1.88 -0.51 -12.72
C ILE A 341 -2.77 -0.69 -13.94
N GLN A 342 -2.72 0.24 -14.89
CA GLN A 342 -3.46 0.18 -16.14
C GLN A 342 -3.10 -1.08 -16.95
N LEU A 343 -1.81 -1.39 -17.08
CA LEU A 343 -1.35 -2.58 -17.79
C LEU A 343 -1.78 -3.88 -17.09
N ALA A 344 -1.77 -3.91 -15.76
CA ALA A 344 -2.26 -5.03 -14.98
C ALA A 344 -3.77 -5.23 -15.17
N MET A 345 -4.57 -4.16 -15.18
CA MET A 345 -6.01 -4.23 -15.46
C MET A 345 -6.30 -4.86 -16.83
N ILE A 346 -5.53 -4.46 -17.85
CA ILE A 346 -5.65 -5.02 -19.20
C ILE A 346 -5.31 -6.52 -19.18
N CYS A 347 -4.25 -6.92 -18.47
CA CYS A 347 -3.89 -8.33 -18.31
C CYS A 347 -4.97 -9.13 -17.57
N ASP A 348 -5.61 -8.55 -16.55
CA ASP A 348 -6.68 -9.20 -15.80
C ASP A 348 -7.90 -9.51 -16.68
N VAL A 349 -8.32 -8.54 -17.51
CA VAL A 349 -9.42 -8.71 -18.46
C VAL A 349 -9.03 -9.72 -19.54
N PHE A 350 -7.80 -9.66 -20.06
CA PHE A 350 -7.29 -10.65 -20.99
C PHE A 350 -7.40 -12.06 -20.38
N ASP A 351 -6.88 -12.26 -19.17
CA ASP A 351 -6.93 -13.56 -18.51
C ASP A 351 -8.36 -14.02 -18.21
N ALA A 352 -9.25 -13.10 -17.83
CA ALA A 352 -10.67 -13.43 -17.64
C ALA A 352 -11.30 -13.98 -18.93
N ILE A 353 -10.96 -13.41 -20.09
CA ILE A 353 -11.42 -13.88 -21.40
C ILE A 353 -10.79 -15.24 -21.74
N THR A 354 -9.49 -15.44 -21.47
CA THR A 354 -8.79 -16.65 -21.91
C THR A 354 -8.90 -17.84 -20.96
N ARG A 355 -9.35 -17.65 -19.71
CA ARG A 355 -9.24 -18.65 -18.63
C ARG A 355 -10.10 -19.91 -18.85
N TYR A 356 -11.36 -19.75 -19.23
CA TYR A 356 -12.35 -20.84 -19.14
C TYR A 356 -12.83 -21.40 -20.48
N TYR A 357 -12.57 -20.70 -21.59
CA TYR A 357 -13.03 -21.12 -22.91
C TYR A 357 -11.90 -20.97 -23.93
N SER A 358 -11.25 -22.08 -24.27
CA SER A 358 -10.04 -22.10 -25.10
C SER A 358 -10.27 -21.56 -26.52
N ASP A 359 -11.49 -21.66 -27.04
CA ASP A 359 -11.86 -21.12 -28.36
C ASP A 359 -11.92 -19.58 -28.40
N ASN A 360 -11.80 -18.89 -27.27
CA ASN A 360 -11.65 -17.43 -27.24
C ASN A 360 -10.30 -16.96 -27.77
N THR A 361 -9.31 -17.85 -27.81
CA THR A 361 -7.91 -17.52 -28.13
C THR A 361 -7.42 -18.26 -29.35
N VAL A 362 -6.42 -17.67 -30.00
CA VAL A 362 -5.61 -18.33 -31.01
C VAL A 362 -4.14 -18.19 -30.65
N TYR A 363 -3.33 -19.13 -31.11
CA TYR A 363 -1.91 -19.21 -30.79
C TYR A 363 -1.06 -18.71 -31.96
N PHE A 364 0.13 -18.23 -31.65
CA PHE A 364 1.17 -17.85 -32.61
C PHE A 364 2.55 -18.10 -32.00
N MET A 365 3.60 -18.16 -32.81
CA MET A 365 4.97 -18.25 -32.29
C MET A 365 5.34 -16.96 -31.57
N GLY A 366 5.62 -17.07 -30.28
CA GLY A 366 6.09 -15.93 -29.49
C GLY A 366 7.49 -15.47 -29.89
N TRP A 367 7.85 -14.26 -29.47
CA TRP A 367 9.15 -13.67 -29.74
C TRP A 367 10.30 -14.48 -29.15
N LYS A 368 11.30 -14.79 -29.98
CA LYS A 368 12.53 -15.49 -29.57
C LYS A 368 13.60 -14.45 -29.24
N SER A 369 13.77 -14.12 -27.95
CA SER A 369 14.81 -13.18 -27.53
C SER A 369 16.23 -13.81 -27.59
N ASN A 370 16.38 -15.08 -27.19
CA ASN A 370 17.62 -15.87 -27.20
C ASN A 370 17.32 -17.36 -27.52
N ASP A 371 18.34 -18.21 -27.69
CA ASP A 371 18.19 -19.65 -27.98
C ASP A 371 17.55 -20.51 -26.86
N LYS A 372 17.30 -19.93 -25.67
CA LYS A 372 16.59 -20.62 -24.59
C LYS A 372 15.07 -20.54 -24.80
N HIS A 373 14.50 -21.64 -25.29
CA HIS A 373 13.09 -22.03 -25.33
C HIS A 373 12.08 -20.91 -25.70
N ARG A 374 11.62 -20.92 -26.96
CA ARG A 374 10.47 -20.12 -27.42
C ARG A 374 9.17 -20.64 -26.77
N THR A 375 8.33 -19.74 -26.29
CA THR A 375 6.95 -20.06 -25.86
C THR A 375 5.96 -19.58 -26.90
N LEU A 376 4.83 -20.28 -27.07
CA LEU A 376 3.73 -19.75 -27.87
C LEU A 376 3.12 -18.50 -27.21
N GLY A 377 2.87 -17.49 -28.04
CA GLY A 377 2.02 -16.36 -27.69
C GLY A 377 0.55 -16.70 -27.90
N MET A 378 -0.32 -16.00 -27.16
CA MET A 378 -1.77 -16.10 -27.33
C MET A 378 -2.34 -14.73 -27.69
N ARG A 379 -3.37 -14.72 -28.53
CA ARG A 379 -4.19 -13.53 -28.77
C ARG A 379 -5.67 -13.88 -28.69
N ILE A 380 -6.49 -12.95 -28.24
CA ILE A 380 -7.95 -13.06 -28.24
C ILE A 380 -8.47 -12.89 -29.67
N LYS A 381 -9.48 -13.68 -30.04
CA LYS A 381 -10.17 -13.57 -31.33
C LYS A 381 -10.86 -12.21 -31.46
N THR A 382 -10.70 -11.59 -32.61
CA THR A 382 -11.25 -10.25 -32.91
C THR A 382 -12.74 -10.27 -33.28
N THR A 383 -13.31 -11.47 -33.46
CA THR A 383 -14.67 -11.66 -33.97
C THR A 383 -15.70 -11.93 -32.88
N ARG A 384 -15.37 -12.81 -31.92
CA ARG A 384 -16.25 -13.18 -30.81
C ARG A 384 -15.46 -13.89 -29.71
N PHE A 385 -15.84 -13.66 -28.45
CA PHE A 385 -15.44 -14.50 -27.33
C PHE A 385 -16.63 -14.79 -26.38
N ILE A 386 -16.49 -15.81 -25.54
CA ILE A 386 -17.55 -16.30 -24.63
C ILE A 386 -17.04 -16.34 -23.19
N LEU A 387 -17.82 -15.80 -22.26
CA LEU A 387 -17.61 -16.01 -20.83
C LEU A 387 -18.64 -17.01 -20.28
N PRO A 388 -18.21 -18.18 -19.78
CA PRO A 388 -19.08 -19.10 -19.05
C PRO A 388 -19.18 -18.73 -17.55
N GLY A 389 -20.13 -19.34 -16.84
CA GLY A 389 -20.25 -19.20 -15.37
C GLY A 389 -21.27 -18.18 -14.89
N HIS A 390 -22.08 -17.62 -15.80
CA HIS A 390 -23.07 -16.58 -15.49
C HIS A 390 -24.50 -17.12 -15.57
N ARG A 391 -24.75 -18.29 -14.97
CA ARG A 391 -26.07 -18.93 -15.01
C ARG A 391 -27.07 -18.16 -14.16
N SER A 392 -28.29 -17.95 -14.66
CA SER A 392 -29.33 -17.23 -13.94
C SER A 392 -30.64 -18.02 -13.90
N SER A 393 -31.25 -18.05 -12.72
CA SER A 393 -32.52 -18.73 -12.47
C SER A 393 -33.70 -17.95 -13.02
N SER A 394 -34.84 -18.64 -13.20
CA SER A 394 -36.00 -18.03 -13.86
C SER A 394 -36.62 -16.85 -13.11
N TYR A 395 -36.44 -16.77 -11.79
CA TYR A 395 -36.94 -15.71 -10.91
C TYR A 395 -35.98 -14.53 -10.74
N GLN A 396 -34.75 -14.62 -11.26
CA GLN A 396 -33.77 -13.54 -11.16
C GLN A 396 -34.01 -12.50 -12.25
N ASN A 397 -33.88 -11.22 -11.86
CA ASN A 397 -34.07 -10.05 -12.73
C ASN A 397 -32.75 -9.36 -13.09
N GLY A 398 -31.61 -10.01 -12.83
CA GLY A 398 -30.29 -9.49 -13.11
C GLY A 398 -29.21 -10.55 -12.93
N LEU A 399 -27.99 -10.20 -13.36
CA LEU A 399 -26.80 -11.01 -13.08
C LEU A 399 -26.39 -10.91 -11.61
N SER A 400 -25.52 -11.85 -11.16
CA SER A 400 -24.90 -11.74 -9.84
C SER A 400 -24.04 -10.48 -9.73
N TRP A 401 -23.81 -10.02 -8.51
CA TRP A 401 -22.97 -8.86 -8.24
C TRP A 401 -21.54 -9.04 -8.78
N GLU A 402 -20.97 -10.25 -8.68
CA GLU A 402 -19.64 -10.56 -9.23
C GLU A 402 -19.62 -10.45 -10.75
N SER A 403 -20.71 -10.87 -11.41
CA SER A 403 -20.84 -10.78 -12.85
C SER A 403 -20.99 -9.33 -13.31
N GLN A 404 -21.76 -8.52 -12.58
CA GLN A 404 -21.89 -7.08 -12.86
C GLN A 404 -20.54 -6.36 -12.70
N ARG A 405 -19.79 -6.65 -11.64
CA ARG A 405 -18.42 -6.11 -11.46
C ARG A 405 -17.48 -6.52 -12.57
N LEU A 406 -17.54 -7.76 -13.03
CA LEU A 406 -16.74 -8.23 -14.16
C LEU A 406 -17.06 -7.44 -15.44
N LEU A 407 -18.35 -7.17 -15.70
CA LEU A 407 -18.76 -6.35 -16.85
C LEU A 407 -18.26 -4.89 -16.73
N ALA A 408 -18.36 -4.30 -15.54
CA ALA A 408 -17.82 -2.97 -15.28
C ALA A 408 -16.29 -2.90 -15.42
N ASP A 409 -15.56 -3.98 -15.07
CA ASP A 409 -14.12 -4.07 -15.30
C ASP A 409 -13.77 -4.07 -16.80
N PHE A 410 -14.59 -4.73 -17.63
CA PHE A 410 -14.46 -4.70 -19.08
C PHE A 410 -14.72 -3.29 -19.62
N ASP A 411 -15.77 -2.62 -19.15
CA ASP A 411 -16.08 -1.24 -19.55
C ASP A 411 -14.91 -0.29 -19.28
N LYS A 412 -14.30 -0.37 -18.10
CA LYS A 412 -13.14 0.45 -17.71
C LYS A 412 -11.92 0.17 -18.58
N VAL A 413 -11.61 -1.11 -18.83
CA VAL A 413 -10.44 -1.48 -19.64
C VAL A 413 -10.61 -1.09 -21.10
N PHE A 414 -11.80 -1.26 -21.68
CA PHE A 414 -12.03 -0.86 -23.07
C PHE A 414 -12.17 0.65 -23.25
N ALA A 415 -12.70 1.37 -22.24
CA ALA A 415 -12.62 2.83 -22.22
C ALA A 415 -11.16 3.32 -22.16
N LEU A 416 -10.34 2.70 -21.30
CA LEU A 416 -8.91 2.98 -21.19
C LEU A 416 -8.17 2.76 -22.52
N LEU A 417 -8.41 1.63 -23.20
CA LEU A 417 -7.81 1.32 -24.50
C LEU A 417 -8.23 2.31 -25.61
N ASP A 418 -9.43 2.87 -25.50
CA ASP A 418 -9.99 3.88 -26.39
C ASP A 418 -9.59 5.32 -26.00
N GLY A 419 -8.77 5.48 -24.94
CA GLY A 419 -8.33 6.79 -24.44
C GLY A 419 -9.42 7.60 -23.75
N LYS A 420 -10.49 6.95 -23.28
CA LYS A 420 -11.64 7.56 -22.58
C LYS A 420 -11.62 7.23 -21.09
N VAL A 421 -12.26 8.08 -20.30
CA VAL A 421 -12.41 7.87 -18.85
C VAL A 421 -13.47 6.82 -18.54
N GLU A 422 -14.56 6.79 -19.32
CA GLU A 422 -15.68 5.87 -19.15
C GLU A 422 -16.34 5.50 -20.48
N ALA A 423 -17.06 4.38 -20.49
CA ALA A 423 -17.87 3.96 -21.63
C ALA A 423 -19.20 4.74 -21.65
N ALA A 424 -19.60 5.28 -22.80
CA ALA A 424 -20.86 6.02 -22.92
C ALA A 424 -22.09 5.16 -22.60
N VAL A 425 -22.04 3.90 -23.02
CA VAL A 425 -23.01 2.83 -22.70
C VAL A 425 -22.20 1.59 -22.31
N GLY A 426 -22.01 1.38 -21.01
CA GLY A 426 -21.29 0.23 -20.48
C GLY A 426 -22.10 -1.07 -20.51
N LEU A 427 -21.41 -2.20 -20.54
CA LEU A 427 -21.95 -3.54 -20.38
C LEU A 427 -22.74 -3.71 -19.08
N GLU A 428 -22.30 -3.11 -17.98
CA GLU A 428 -23.04 -3.13 -16.72
C GLU A 428 -24.44 -2.52 -16.91
N ALA A 429 -24.51 -1.32 -17.50
CA ALA A 429 -25.76 -0.63 -17.79
C ALA A 429 -26.62 -1.42 -18.78
N VAL A 430 -26.02 -2.01 -19.82
CA VAL A 430 -26.72 -2.89 -20.77
C VAL A 430 -27.40 -4.06 -20.05
N PHE A 431 -26.68 -4.77 -19.18
CA PHE A 431 -27.24 -5.89 -18.45
C PHE A 431 -28.22 -5.48 -17.36
N HIS A 432 -28.10 -4.26 -16.81
CA HIS A 432 -29.04 -3.73 -15.82
C HIS A 432 -30.37 -3.30 -16.47
N HIS A 433 -30.33 -2.59 -17.59
CA HIS A 433 -31.51 -2.01 -18.23
C HIS A 433 -32.18 -2.93 -19.27
N HIS A 434 -31.43 -3.83 -19.90
CA HIS A 434 -31.91 -4.70 -20.97
C HIS A 434 -31.87 -6.20 -20.62
N PHE A 435 -31.87 -6.54 -19.32
CA PHE A 435 -31.74 -7.93 -18.87
C PHE A 435 -32.78 -8.88 -19.48
N HIS A 436 -34.05 -8.46 -19.55
CA HIS A 436 -35.12 -9.30 -20.09
C HIS A 436 -34.96 -9.57 -21.59
N GLN A 437 -34.54 -8.58 -22.38
CA GLN A 437 -34.24 -8.73 -23.81
C GLN A 437 -33.08 -9.72 -24.00
N LEU A 438 -31.98 -9.50 -23.26
CA LEU A 438 -30.81 -10.39 -23.28
C LEU A 438 -31.17 -11.82 -22.90
N ARG A 439 -32.01 -12.00 -21.89
CA ARG A 439 -32.48 -13.31 -21.41
C ARG A 439 -33.34 -14.05 -22.44
N ASN A 440 -34.05 -13.31 -23.30
CA ASN A 440 -34.80 -13.86 -24.44
C ASN A 440 -33.92 -14.18 -25.65
N GLY A 441 -32.59 -13.99 -25.54
CA GLY A 441 -31.63 -14.26 -26.59
C GLY A 441 -31.43 -13.12 -27.59
N GLU A 442 -31.99 -11.94 -27.32
CA GLU A 442 -31.78 -10.74 -28.14
C GLU A 442 -30.31 -10.30 -28.08
N ARG A 443 -29.85 -9.66 -29.17
CA ARG A 443 -28.52 -9.05 -29.23
C ARG A 443 -28.66 -7.57 -28.92
N VAL A 444 -28.03 -7.12 -27.83
CA VAL A 444 -28.07 -5.73 -27.38
C VAL A 444 -26.69 -5.12 -27.52
N SER A 445 -26.63 -3.88 -27.99
CA SER A 445 -25.39 -3.15 -28.26
C SER A 445 -24.99 -2.27 -27.06
N GLY A 446 -23.72 -2.32 -26.68
CA GLY A 446 -23.04 -1.35 -25.84
C GLY A 446 -21.97 -0.59 -26.63
N SER A 447 -21.13 0.17 -25.93
CA SER A 447 -20.10 1.01 -26.58
C SER A 447 -19.05 0.18 -27.33
N TYR A 448 -18.57 -0.89 -26.70
CA TYR A 448 -17.43 -1.68 -27.17
C TYR A 448 -17.83 -3.08 -27.65
N PHE A 449 -19.02 -3.54 -27.27
CA PHE A 449 -19.49 -4.88 -27.58
C PHE A 449 -20.98 -4.90 -27.87
N ASP A 450 -21.39 -5.72 -28.83
CA ASP A 450 -22.71 -6.31 -28.76
C ASP A 450 -22.66 -7.58 -27.92
N VAL A 451 -23.72 -7.86 -27.19
CA VAL A 451 -23.80 -9.00 -26.29
C VAL A 451 -25.06 -9.85 -26.53
N ARG A 452 -24.89 -11.16 -26.35
CA ARG A 452 -25.99 -12.14 -26.23
C ARG A 452 -25.84 -12.92 -24.95
N TYR A 453 -26.95 -13.20 -24.29
CA TYR A 453 -26.96 -13.93 -23.03
C TYR A 453 -27.76 -15.24 -23.15
N TYR A 454 -27.14 -16.34 -22.69
CA TYR A 454 -27.77 -17.65 -22.64
C TYR A 454 -27.93 -18.08 -21.17
N PRO A 455 -29.05 -17.74 -20.52
CA PRO A 455 -29.24 -17.91 -19.08
C PRO A 455 -29.19 -19.37 -18.64
N GLY A 456 -29.75 -20.27 -19.46
CA GLY A 456 -29.84 -21.70 -19.15
C GLY A 456 -28.47 -22.37 -19.05
N ILE A 457 -27.56 -22.08 -19.98
CA ILE A 457 -26.18 -22.61 -19.99
C ILE A 457 -25.28 -21.74 -19.10
N GLY A 458 -25.60 -20.46 -18.95
CA GLY A 458 -24.84 -19.47 -18.20
C GLY A 458 -23.65 -18.92 -18.97
N THR A 459 -23.86 -18.58 -20.25
CA THR A 459 -22.80 -18.02 -21.10
C THR A 459 -23.19 -16.65 -21.63
N ILE A 460 -22.23 -15.72 -21.63
CA ILE A 460 -22.35 -14.41 -22.27
C ILE A 460 -21.43 -14.40 -23.48
N HIS A 461 -21.97 -14.04 -24.64
CA HIS A 461 -21.24 -13.97 -25.90
C HIS A 461 -21.02 -12.49 -26.22
N PHE A 462 -19.76 -12.14 -26.47
CA PHE A 462 -19.33 -10.78 -26.76
C PHE A 462 -18.89 -10.69 -28.21
N PHE A 463 -19.37 -9.67 -28.91
CA PHE A 463 -19.01 -9.35 -30.28
C PHE A 463 -18.40 -7.95 -30.29
N PRO A 464 -17.06 -7.83 -30.40
CA PRO A 464 -16.39 -6.54 -30.38
C PRO A 464 -16.89 -5.63 -31.52
N THR A 465 -17.19 -4.37 -31.22
CA THR A 465 -17.57 -3.36 -32.23
C THR A 465 -16.35 -2.89 -33.01
N SER A 466 -15.17 -2.90 -32.37
CA SER A 466 -13.88 -2.55 -32.97
C SER A 466 -12.86 -3.67 -32.83
N LYS A 467 -12.39 -4.19 -33.97
CA LYS A 467 -11.27 -5.14 -34.01
C LYS A 467 -9.96 -4.51 -33.58
N THR A 468 -9.79 -3.20 -33.77
CA THR A 468 -8.55 -2.49 -33.43
C THR A 468 -8.34 -2.44 -31.93
N LEU A 469 -9.40 -2.28 -31.13
CA LEU A 469 -9.29 -2.29 -29.66
C LEU A 469 -8.86 -3.66 -29.12
N ILE A 470 -9.38 -4.74 -29.70
CA ILE A 470 -8.96 -6.11 -29.34
C ILE A 470 -7.50 -6.34 -29.75
N ASP A 471 -7.08 -5.87 -30.93
CA ASP A 471 -5.69 -5.96 -31.36
C ASP A 471 -4.75 -5.13 -30.47
N SER A 472 -5.16 -3.92 -30.08
CA SER A 472 -4.43 -3.09 -29.11
C SER A 472 -4.23 -3.81 -27.78
N MET A 473 -5.28 -4.42 -27.23
CA MET A 473 -5.17 -5.25 -26.02
C MET A 473 -4.19 -6.42 -26.23
N ASN A 474 -4.35 -7.17 -27.32
CA ASN A 474 -3.46 -8.30 -27.66
C ASN A 474 -2.00 -7.86 -27.75
N ARG A 475 -1.72 -6.69 -28.34
CA ARG A 475 -0.36 -6.13 -28.45
C ARG A 475 0.21 -5.70 -27.10
N LEU A 476 -0.58 -5.01 -26.28
CA LEU A 476 -0.14 -4.58 -24.93
C LEU A 476 0.18 -5.78 -24.04
N VAL A 477 -0.72 -6.77 -23.98
CA VAL A 477 -0.50 -8.01 -23.22
C VAL A 477 0.65 -8.82 -23.81
N GLY A 478 0.72 -8.92 -25.14
CA GLY A 478 1.79 -9.63 -25.83
C GLY A 478 3.17 -9.04 -25.55
N ARG A 479 3.31 -7.72 -25.50
CA ARG A 479 4.56 -7.04 -25.09
C ARG A 479 4.87 -7.30 -23.61
N GLN A 480 3.88 -7.15 -22.72
CA GLN A 480 4.07 -7.35 -21.28
C GLN A 480 4.50 -8.80 -20.96
N ARG A 481 3.95 -9.78 -21.68
CA ARG A 481 4.29 -11.21 -21.54
C ARG A 481 5.49 -11.64 -22.39
N ARG A 482 6.13 -10.70 -23.09
CA ARG A 482 7.28 -10.95 -23.99
C ARG A 482 6.97 -11.95 -25.11
N TRP A 483 5.71 -12.06 -25.50
CA TRP A 483 5.27 -12.81 -26.68
C TRP A 483 5.52 -12.03 -27.97
N LEU A 484 5.62 -10.70 -27.88
CA LEU A 484 5.92 -9.81 -29.00
C LEU A 484 7.31 -9.21 -28.87
N PRO A 485 7.95 -8.80 -29.98
CA PRO A 485 9.22 -8.09 -29.95
C PRO A 485 9.11 -6.79 -29.15
N PRO A 486 10.21 -6.33 -28.52
CA PRO A 486 10.22 -5.07 -27.77
C PRO A 486 10.03 -3.84 -28.67
N ALA A 487 10.45 -3.93 -29.93
CA ALA A 487 10.18 -2.93 -30.95
C ALA A 487 9.69 -3.60 -32.24
N ASP A 488 8.66 -3.04 -32.87
CA ASP A 488 8.01 -3.69 -34.01
C ASP A 488 8.96 -3.89 -35.22
N ALA A 489 9.96 -3.02 -35.33
CA ALA A 489 11.02 -3.08 -36.34
C ALA A 489 12.03 -4.23 -36.16
N GLN A 490 12.01 -4.96 -35.03
CA GLN A 490 12.93 -6.08 -34.80
C GLN A 490 12.44 -7.39 -35.41
N ALA A 491 11.15 -7.50 -35.70
CA ALA A 491 10.57 -8.73 -36.26
C ALA A 491 10.36 -8.58 -37.77
N GLY A 492 10.73 -9.62 -38.53
CA GLY A 492 10.51 -9.64 -39.97
C GLY A 492 9.04 -9.80 -40.35
N LYS A 493 8.78 -9.69 -41.67
CA LYS A 493 7.42 -9.73 -42.22
C LYS A 493 6.67 -11.02 -41.89
N GLY A 494 7.36 -12.16 -41.84
CA GLY A 494 6.74 -13.45 -41.52
C GLY A 494 6.21 -13.53 -40.09
N PHE A 495 6.88 -12.92 -39.11
CA PHE A 495 6.40 -12.84 -37.73
C PHE A 495 5.08 -12.07 -37.63
N TRP A 496 4.99 -10.91 -38.26
CA TRP A 496 3.75 -10.12 -38.24
C TRP A 496 2.64 -10.78 -39.05
N GLN A 497 2.99 -11.45 -40.15
CA GLN A 497 2.03 -12.22 -40.95
C GLN A 497 1.37 -13.35 -40.16
N GLN A 498 2.14 -14.14 -39.39
CA GLN A 498 1.54 -15.17 -38.52
C GLN A 498 0.68 -14.56 -37.41
N PHE A 499 1.10 -13.45 -36.81
CA PHE A 499 0.41 -12.82 -35.69
C PHE A 499 -0.95 -12.28 -36.15
N GLU A 500 -0.98 -11.56 -37.27
CA GLU A 500 -2.19 -10.96 -37.83
C GLU A 500 -3.16 -12.02 -38.36
N GLN A 501 -2.63 -13.08 -38.98
CA GLN A 501 -3.41 -14.16 -39.59
C GLN A 501 -3.66 -15.36 -38.67
N ALA A 502 -3.31 -15.28 -37.38
CA ALA A 502 -3.41 -16.39 -36.43
C ALA A 502 -4.80 -17.07 -36.41
N GLU A 503 -5.88 -16.30 -36.55
CA GLU A 503 -7.25 -16.83 -36.64
C GLU A 503 -7.49 -17.74 -37.85
N LYS A 504 -6.79 -17.51 -38.98
CA LYS A 504 -6.88 -18.38 -40.16
C LYS A 504 -6.20 -19.72 -39.94
N PHE A 505 -5.13 -19.75 -39.14
CA PHE A 505 -4.32 -20.93 -38.89
C PHE A 505 -4.85 -21.79 -37.72
N ASP A 506 -5.75 -21.24 -36.89
CA ASP A 506 -6.28 -21.88 -35.67
C ASP A 506 -6.76 -23.33 -35.89
N LYS A 507 -7.61 -23.54 -36.91
CA LYS A 507 -8.14 -24.87 -37.23
C LYS A 507 -7.05 -25.85 -37.68
N ALA A 508 -6.09 -25.39 -38.47
CA ALA A 508 -4.97 -26.21 -38.94
C ALA A 508 -4.02 -26.55 -37.78
N PHE A 509 -3.77 -25.58 -36.90
CA PHE A 509 -2.96 -25.76 -35.69
C PHE A 509 -3.56 -26.80 -34.76
N HIS A 510 -4.85 -26.70 -34.41
CA HIS A 510 -5.50 -27.70 -33.58
C HIS A 510 -5.54 -29.10 -34.23
N ALA A 511 -5.68 -29.19 -35.55
CA ALA A 511 -5.61 -30.45 -36.27
C ALA A 511 -4.21 -31.09 -36.18
N GLU A 512 -3.16 -30.29 -36.33
CA GLU A 512 -1.77 -30.76 -36.23
C GLU A 512 -1.40 -31.15 -34.80
N VAL A 513 -1.82 -30.40 -33.78
CA VAL A 513 -1.66 -30.77 -32.37
C VAL A 513 -2.32 -32.12 -32.08
N ASN A 514 -3.56 -32.33 -32.55
CA ASN A 514 -4.28 -33.60 -32.37
C ASN A 514 -3.61 -34.78 -33.09
N LYS A 515 -2.91 -34.52 -34.21
CA LYS A 515 -2.14 -35.54 -34.93
C LYS A 515 -0.86 -35.94 -34.17
N GLN A 516 -0.20 -34.98 -33.54
CA GLN A 516 1.02 -35.20 -32.78
C GLN A 516 0.76 -35.81 -31.39
N CYS A 517 -0.39 -35.50 -30.77
CA CYS A 517 -0.85 -36.13 -29.53
C CYS A 517 -1.50 -37.50 -29.81
N LYS A 518 -0.74 -38.60 -29.74
CA LYS A 518 -1.29 -39.95 -29.85
C LYS A 518 -2.35 -40.22 -28.76
N ARG A 519 -3.56 -40.62 -29.17
CA ARG A 519 -4.62 -41.11 -28.26
C ARG A 519 -4.31 -42.55 -27.86
N ASP A 520 -4.31 -42.83 -26.56
CA ASP A 520 -4.27 -44.20 -26.02
C ASP A 520 -5.62 -44.48 -25.35
N GLY A 521 -6.56 -45.09 -26.09
CA GLY A 521 -7.93 -45.31 -25.63
C GLY A 521 -8.75 -44.02 -25.42
N ARG A 522 -9.43 -43.90 -24.27
CA ARG A 522 -10.33 -42.77 -23.91
C ARG A 522 -9.66 -41.63 -23.14
N GLN A 523 -8.36 -41.72 -22.84
CA GLN A 523 -7.62 -40.69 -22.09
C GLN A 523 -6.50 -40.07 -22.95
N TYR A 524 -6.31 -38.75 -22.82
CA TYR A 524 -5.12 -38.07 -23.34
C TYR A 524 -3.94 -38.42 -22.43
N ARG A 525 -2.86 -39.01 -22.95
CA ARG A 525 -1.62 -39.21 -22.15
C ARG A 525 -1.03 -37.89 -21.65
N CYS A 526 -1.23 -36.80 -22.40
CA CYS A 526 -0.94 -35.42 -22.00
C CYS A 526 -1.76 -34.48 -22.89
N ASN A 527 -2.61 -33.63 -22.32
CA ASN A 527 -3.24 -32.53 -23.07
C ASN A 527 -2.27 -31.35 -23.04
N PRO A 528 -1.61 -30.98 -24.15
CA PRO A 528 -0.56 -29.97 -24.15
C PRO A 528 -1.07 -28.57 -23.76
N PHE A 529 -2.34 -28.25 -24.07
CA PHE A 529 -2.96 -27.00 -23.65
C PHE A 529 -3.18 -26.93 -22.14
N TRP A 530 -3.59 -28.06 -21.53
CA TRP A 530 -3.73 -28.16 -20.09
C TRP A 530 -2.36 -28.14 -19.39
N ALA A 531 -1.39 -28.89 -19.95
CA ALA A 531 -0.06 -29.03 -19.39
C ALA A 531 0.66 -27.67 -19.25
N ILE A 532 0.55 -26.77 -20.24
CA ILE A 532 1.17 -25.44 -20.17
C ILE A 532 0.58 -24.57 -19.05
N GLN A 533 -0.71 -24.76 -18.74
CA GLN A 533 -1.44 -23.92 -17.80
C GLN A 533 -1.43 -24.48 -16.36
N TYR A 534 -1.45 -25.80 -16.21
CA TYR A 534 -1.64 -26.48 -14.91
C TYR A 534 -0.65 -27.62 -14.63
N GLY A 535 0.18 -28.00 -15.60
CA GLY A 535 1.14 -29.10 -15.44
C GLY A 535 2.37 -28.70 -14.62
N GLY A 536 3.11 -29.71 -14.16
CA GLY A 536 4.44 -29.53 -13.56
C GLY A 536 5.47 -29.03 -14.57
N GLU A 537 6.67 -28.64 -14.12
CA GLU A 537 7.73 -28.06 -14.97
C GLU A 537 8.04 -28.94 -16.21
N SER A 538 8.24 -30.25 -15.99
CA SER A 538 8.50 -31.19 -17.09
C SER A 538 7.32 -31.34 -18.05
N GLU A 539 6.08 -31.28 -17.58
CA GLU A 539 4.88 -31.37 -18.42
C GLU A 539 4.68 -30.09 -19.23
N ARG A 540 4.98 -28.93 -18.64
CA ARG A 540 4.96 -27.63 -19.32
C ARG A 540 5.97 -27.56 -20.44
N GLU A 541 7.18 -28.05 -20.22
CA GLU A 541 8.23 -28.09 -21.24
C GLU A 541 7.86 -29.02 -22.40
N GLN A 542 7.36 -30.22 -22.11
CA GLN A 542 6.87 -31.15 -23.13
C GLN A 542 5.68 -30.58 -23.91
N GLY A 543 4.71 -30.00 -23.21
CA GLY A 543 3.56 -29.33 -23.81
C GLY A 543 3.98 -28.18 -24.72
N ASN A 544 4.89 -27.32 -24.28
CA ASN A 544 5.38 -26.20 -25.06
C ASN A 544 6.16 -26.67 -26.30
N THR A 545 6.99 -27.71 -26.18
CA THR A 545 7.73 -28.30 -27.31
C THR A 545 6.77 -28.84 -28.37
N LEU A 546 5.73 -29.55 -27.95
CA LEU A 546 4.73 -30.11 -28.86
C LEU A 546 3.94 -29.01 -29.57
N LEU A 547 3.41 -28.03 -28.83
CA LEU A 547 2.63 -26.96 -29.45
C LEU A 547 3.50 -26.09 -30.39
N THR A 548 4.74 -25.79 -30.00
CA THR A 548 5.68 -25.05 -30.87
C THR A 548 6.04 -25.89 -32.10
N GLY A 549 6.21 -27.21 -31.98
CA GLY A 549 6.42 -28.08 -33.14
C GLY A 549 5.23 -28.08 -34.11
N ALA A 550 4.00 -28.18 -33.58
CA ALA A 550 2.77 -28.16 -34.37
C ALA A 550 2.57 -26.82 -35.09
N MET A 551 2.77 -25.69 -34.40
CA MET A 551 2.64 -24.37 -35.02
C MET A 551 3.70 -24.17 -36.12
N HIS A 552 4.93 -24.68 -35.93
CA HIS A 552 6.00 -24.58 -36.93
C HIS A 552 5.62 -25.34 -38.21
N ALA A 553 5.08 -26.55 -38.07
CA ALA A 553 4.63 -27.34 -39.21
C ALA A 553 3.51 -26.64 -40.00
N VAL A 554 2.57 -25.98 -39.33
CA VAL A 554 1.50 -25.21 -39.98
C VAL A 554 2.06 -24.01 -40.74
N LEU A 555 2.92 -23.21 -40.10
CA LEU A 555 3.51 -22.04 -40.75
C LEU A 555 4.38 -22.41 -41.96
N ALA A 556 5.16 -23.49 -41.87
CA ALA A 556 5.97 -24.01 -42.96
C ALA A 556 5.13 -24.44 -44.17
N GLN A 557 3.97 -25.08 -43.95
CA GLN A 557 3.03 -25.44 -45.03
C GLN A 557 2.46 -24.22 -45.76
N HIS A 558 2.39 -23.07 -45.07
CA HIS A 558 1.94 -21.80 -45.63
C HIS A 558 3.07 -20.90 -46.13
N GLY A 559 4.33 -21.37 -46.10
CA GLY A 559 5.49 -20.60 -46.54
C GLY A 559 5.80 -19.38 -45.67
N ILE A 560 5.40 -19.40 -44.39
CA ILE A 560 5.64 -18.31 -43.43
C ILE A 560 6.80 -18.70 -42.54
N ASP A 561 7.87 -17.90 -42.60
CA ASP A 561 8.99 -18.01 -41.67
C ASP A 561 8.87 -16.93 -40.56
N PRO A 562 8.48 -17.30 -39.34
CA PRO A 562 8.36 -16.37 -38.23
C PRO A 562 9.71 -15.88 -37.68
N ASP A 563 10.81 -16.55 -38.01
CA ASP A 563 12.16 -16.25 -37.51
C ASP A 563 13.00 -15.46 -38.54
N ALA A 564 12.47 -15.23 -39.74
CA ALA A 564 13.11 -14.38 -40.75
C ALA A 564 13.32 -12.97 -40.17
N LEU A 565 14.58 -12.57 -39.99
CA LEU A 565 14.95 -11.20 -39.64
C LEU A 565 14.77 -10.30 -40.86
N LEU A 566 14.51 -9.00 -40.65
CA LEU A 566 14.62 -8.04 -41.74
C LEU A 566 16.08 -8.06 -42.23
N ASP A 567 16.30 -8.33 -43.52
CA ASP A 567 17.60 -8.08 -44.14
C ASP A 567 17.99 -6.65 -43.78
N SER A 568 19.11 -6.50 -43.07
CA SER A 568 19.73 -5.22 -42.85
C SER A 568 20.15 -4.70 -44.23
N HIS A 569 19.26 -3.99 -44.91
CA HIS A 569 19.67 -3.15 -46.01
C HIS A 569 20.73 -2.22 -45.45
N GLN A 570 21.94 -2.41 -46.00
CA GLN A 570 23.07 -1.53 -45.85
C GLN A 570 22.58 -0.09 -45.80
N THR A 571 22.89 0.57 -44.70
CA THR A 571 22.84 2.02 -44.56
C THR A 571 23.74 2.61 -45.64
N ASP A 572 23.17 2.88 -46.82
CA ASP A 572 23.68 3.93 -47.68
C ASP A 572 23.38 5.25 -46.98
N CYS A 573 24.45 5.79 -46.40
CA CYS A 573 24.51 7.13 -45.86
C CYS A 573 24.02 8.16 -46.89
N LEU A 574 22.86 8.75 -46.63
CA LEU A 574 22.53 10.09 -47.13
C LEU A 574 22.07 10.96 -45.96
N PRO A 575 22.65 12.16 -45.77
CA PRO A 575 22.38 12.99 -44.62
C PRO A 575 21.05 13.72 -44.84
N PHE A 576 20.08 13.50 -43.96
CA PHE A 576 18.87 14.33 -43.91
C PHE A 576 18.94 15.25 -42.69
N ALA A 577 19.21 16.52 -42.97
CA ALA A 577 18.98 17.64 -42.07
C ALA A 577 17.46 17.87 -41.94
N GLY A 578 16.97 18.16 -40.72
CA GLY A 578 15.60 18.68 -40.55
C GLY A 578 14.98 18.50 -39.17
N ASN A 579 15.13 19.54 -38.35
CA ASN A 579 14.26 20.02 -37.26
C ASN A 579 13.82 19.09 -36.11
N THR A 580 14.51 19.31 -34.99
CA THR A 580 14.02 19.14 -33.62
C THR A 580 12.99 20.22 -33.25
N ALA A 581 11.70 19.90 -33.28
CA ALA A 581 10.66 20.54 -32.48
C ALA A 581 9.31 19.84 -32.70
N ASP A 582 8.93 18.90 -31.81
CA ASP A 582 7.52 18.65 -31.42
C ASP A 582 7.39 17.42 -30.50
N ALA A 583 7.95 17.51 -29.28
CA ALA A 583 7.73 16.51 -28.23
C ALA A 583 7.58 17.14 -26.83
N LYS A 584 7.04 18.37 -26.76
CA LYS A 584 6.66 19.03 -25.50
C LYS A 584 5.37 19.84 -25.69
N ARG A 585 4.26 19.17 -25.90
CA ARG A 585 2.91 19.74 -25.71
C ARG A 585 1.88 18.62 -25.62
N LEU A 586 1.75 18.04 -24.44
CA LEU A 586 0.57 17.31 -23.97
C LEU A 586 0.75 17.03 -22.48
N ALA A 587 0.88 18.12 -21.72
CA ALA A 587 0.65 18.17 -20.29
C ALA A 587 -0.09 19.48 -20.04
N LEU A 588 -1.21 19.39 -19.30
CA LEU A 588 -2.14 20.47 -18.93
C LEU A 588 -3.20 20.82 -19.98
N THR A 589 -4.30 20.05 -19.98
CA THR A 589 -5.67 20.57 -19.97
C THR A 589 -6.66 19.41 -19.74
N HIS A 590 -7.10 19.28 -18.48
CA HIS A 590 -8.45 18.97 -17.98
C HIS A 590 -8.43 18.13 -16.70
#